data_AF-A0A533Y8J6-F1
#
_entry.id   AF-A0A533Y8J6-F1
#
_cell.length_a   1.000
_cell.length_b   1.000
_cell.length_c   1.000
_cell.angle_alpha   90.00
_cell.angle_beta   90.00
_cell.angle_gamma   90.00
#
_symmetry.space_group_name_H-M   'P 1'
#
loop_
_entity.id
_entity.type
_entity.pdbx_description
1 polymer ?
#
loop_
_entity_poly.entity_id
_entity_poly.type
_entity_poly.pdbx_seq_one_letter_code
_entity_poly.pdbx_strand_id
1 'polypeptide(L)'
;MRLEAQPRNGREEDRSFSHPVTLSPRDWEQILSLIRVKSRAVPPFFSTKTEPEPAFRESELHYLAEQLADTFTKAGSRDWIVFYLGLPHETGATEITSEAFFVEETRIHLLFANFRHLVTIPAVAQQLKENPLHAAGALVYEVVLGTSLTVLTENRWALSKPPLARVVEVMINEIPRDEETGLEAKLRTLKRLHAEGLISEDQYQRKREESLKAL
;
A
#
# COMPACT_ATOMS: atom_id res chain seq x y z
N MET A 1 -10.81 4.60 11.54
CA MET A 1 -10.32 3.21 11.42
C MET A 1 -11.07 2.35 12.42
N ARG A 2 -11.29 1.06 12.16
CA ARG A 2 -11.97 0.16 13.11
C ARG A 2 -11.39 -1.25 13.03
N LEU A 3 -11.48 -1.98 14.13
CA LEU A 3 -11.18 -3.41 14.19
C LEU A 3 -12.42 -4.18 13.76
N GLU A 4 -12.25 -5.12 12.83
CA GLU A 4 -13.29 -6.07 12.43
C GLU A 4 -12.79 -7.49 12.63
N ALA A 5 -13.57 -8.34 13.28
CA ALA A 5 -13.22 -9.75 13.39
C ALA A 5 -13.23 -10.40 12.00
N GLN A 6 -12.25 -11.26 11.72
CA GLN A 6 -12.22 -12.04 10.48
C GLN A 6 -13.56 -12.75 10.23
N PRO A 7 -14.15 -12.66 9.03
CA PRO A 7 -15.40 -13.33 8.71
C PRO A 7 -15.24 -14.86 8.83
N ARG A 8 -16.14 -15.48 9.59
CA ARG A 8 -16.20 -16.94 9.77
C ARG A 8 -16.71 -17.60 8.48
N ASN A 9 -15.81 -17.87 7.54
CA ASN A 9 -16.10 -18.81 6.45
C ASN A 9 -15.86 -20.23 7.00
N GLY A 10 -16.81 -21.15 6.81
CA GLY A 10 -16.86 -22.48 7.43
C GLY A 10 -15.74 -23.48 7.07
N ARG A 11 -14.54 -23.01 6.69
CA ARG A 11 -13.29 -23.76 6.77
C ARG A 11 -12.51 -23.23 7.96
N GLU A 12 -12.46 -24.04 9.02
CA GLU A 12 -11.66 -23.85 10.22
C GLU A 12 -10.15 -23.90 9.90
N GLU A 13 -9.64 -22.88 9.21
CA GLU A 13 -8.28 -22.45 9.48
C GLU A 13 -8.42 -21.24 10.38
N ASP A 14 -8.29 -21.48 11.69
CA ASP A 14 -8.17 -20.45 12.71
C ASP A 14 -6.86 -19.69 12.47
N ARG A 15 -6.85 -18.80 11.48
CA ARG A 15 -5.67 -18.01 11.14
C ARG A 15 -5.48 -16.97 12.24
N SER A 16 -4.52 -17.26 13.12
CA SER A 16 -4.03 -16.30 14.08
C SER A 16 -3.09 -15.33 13.36
N PHE A 17 -3.53 -14.09 13.19
CA PHE A 17 -2.67 -12.98 12.79
C PHE A 17 -1.62 -12.70 13.87
N SER A 18 -0.44 -12.24 13.44
CA SER A 18 0.69 -11.88 14.31
C SER A 18 0.51 -10.49 14.94
N HIS A 19 -0.70 -10.16 15.37
CA HIS A 19 -0.97 -8.94 16.12
C HIS A 19 -0.77 -9.17 17.63
N PRO A 20 -0.39 -8.12 18.39
CA PRO A 20 -0.16 -6.75 17.96
C PRO A 20 1.19 -6.55 17.27
N VAL A 21 1.26 -5.54 16.41
CA VAL A 21 2.52 -5.09 15.78
C VAL A 21 2.80 -3.66 16.23
N THR A 22 4.02 -3.42 16.72
CA THR A 22 4.48 -2.10 17.18
C THR A 22 5.38 -1.46 16.13
N LEU A 23 4.77 -0.93 15.06
CA LEU A 23 5.42 -0.05 14.10
C LEU A 23 5.11 1.40 14.46
N SER A 24 6.09 2.30 14.30
CA SER A 24 5.85 3.72 14.58
C SER A 24 5.01 4.37 13.48
N PRO A 25 4.39 5.55 13.72
CA PRO A 25 3.73 6.31 12.66
C PRO A 25 4.66 6.53 11.46
N ARG A 26 5.93 6.88 11.69
CA ARG A 26 6.94 7.04 10.64
C ARG A 26 7.14 5.77 9.78
N ASP A 27 7.22 4.59 10.41
CA ASP A 27 7.33 3.32 9.68
C ASP A 27 6.10 3.10 8.79
N TRP A 28 4.91 3.41 9.31
CA TRP A 28 3.65 3.33 8.55
C TRP A 28 3.60 4.32 7.39
N GLU A 29 3.97 5.58 7.60
CA GLU A 29 4.06 6.57 6.52
C GLU A 29 4.97 6.06 5.40
N GLN A 30 6.11 5.49 5.76
CA GLN A 30 7.05 4.92 4.81
C GLN A 30 6.45 3.73 4.04
N ILE A 31 5.85 2.76 4.76
CA ILE A 31 5.19 1.60 4.12
C ILE A 31 4.13 2.08 3.13
N LEU A 32 3.24 2.97 3.57
CA LEU A 32 2.15 3.48 2.75
C LEU A 32 2.67 4.27 1.54
N SER A 33 3.77 5.01 1.70
CA SER A 33 4.39 5.80 0.62
C SER A 33 4.97 4.94 -0.50
N LEU A 34 5.30 3.67 -0.23
CA LEU A 34 5.84 2.72 -1.21
C LEU A 34 4.75 2.07 -2.07
N ILE A 35 3.49 2.24 -1.70
CA ILE A 35 2.36 1.69 -2.44
C ILE A 35 2.05 2.63 -3.60
N ARG A 36 2.16 2.09 -4.81
CA ARG A 36 1.75 2.77 -6.04
C ARG A 36 0.58 2.01 -6.66
N VAL A 37 -0.21 2.72 -7.45
CA VAL A 37 -1.33 2.16 -8.19
C VAL A 37 -1.24 2.61 -9.64
N LYS A 38 -1.75 1.77 -10.52
CA LYS A 38 -1.85 2.05 -11.94
C LYS A 38 -3.27 1.77 -12.38
N SER A 39 -3.90 2.74 -13.04
CA SER A 39 -5.22 2.52 -13.64
C SER A 39 -5.13 1.46 -14.74
N ARG A 40 -6.06 0.50 -14.71
CA ARG A 40 -6.24 -0.50 -15.74
C ARG A 40 -7.18 0.07 -16.79
N ALA A 41 -6.64 0.36 -17.98
CA ALA A 41 -7.44 0.82 -19.10
C ALA A 41 -8.56 -0.18 -19.43
N VAL A 42 -9.80 0.31 -19.54
CA VAL A 42 -10.97 -0.47 -19.96
C VAL A 42 -11.19 -0.21 -21.47
N PRO A 43 -11.29 -1.25 -22.32
CA PRO A 43 -11.56 -1.09 -23.75
C PRO A 43 -12.88 -0.32 -24.02
N PRO A 44 -12.98 0.48 -25.10
CA PRO A 44 -12.13 0.51 -26.29
C PRO A 44 -10.97 1.53 -26.25
N PHE A 45 -10.78 2.24 -25.13
CA PHE A 45 -9.69 3.22 -24.99
C PHE A 45 -8.40 2.52 -24.57
N PHE A 46 -7.62 2.05 -25.55
CA PHE A 46 -6.31 1.48 -25.29
C PHE A 46 -5.23 2.56 -25.11
N SER A 47 -4.43 2.33 -24.07
CA SER A 47 -3.06 2.84 -23.89
C SER A 47 -2.89 4.30 -23.49
N THR A 48 -3.26 4.63 -22.24
CA THR A 48 -2.28 5.39 -21.46
C THR A 48 -1.42 4.36 -20.73
N LYS A 49 -0.13 4.35 -21.08
CA LYS A 49 0.90 3.73 -20.26
C LYS A 49 1.02 4.62 -19.01
N THR A 50 0.00 4.59 -18.16
CA THR A 50 -0.08 5.44 -16.98
C THR A 50 1.05 5.03 -16.06
N GLU A 51 1.96 5.97 -15.77
CA GLU A 51 2.99 5.74 -14.77
C GLU A 51 2.31 5.43 -13.43
N PRO A 52 2.84 4.50 -12.62
CA PRO A 52 2.29 4.23 -11.31
C PRO A 52 2.27 5.50 -10.47
N GLU A 53 1.10 5.87 -9.95
CA GLU A 53 0.93 7.02 -9.07
C GLU A 53 0.90 6.57 -7.60
N PRO A 54 1.20 7.46 -6.63
CA PRO A 54 1.00 7.15 -5.20
C PRO A 54 -0.44 6.74 -4.91
N ALA A 55 -0.62 5.64 -4.16
CA ALA A 55 -1.94 5.19 -3.74
C ALA A 55 -2.64 6.24 -2.86
N PHE A 56 -1.89 6.82 -1.92
CA PHE A 56 -2.37 7.78 -0.95
C PHE A 56 -1.80 9.18 -1.21
N ARG A 57 -2.61 10.21 -0.95
CA ARG A 57 -2.17 11.62 -0.93
C ARG A 57 -1.32 11.86 0.33
N GLU A 58 -0.46 12.89 0.31
CA GLU A 58 0.38 13.23 1.48
C GLU A 58 -0.43 13.49 2.76
N SER A 59 -1.58 14.17 2.64
CA SER A 59 -2.49 14.40 3.77
C SER A 59 -3.14 13.10 4.30
N GLU A 60 -3.37 12.12 3.43
CA GLU A 60 -3.92 10.82 3.79
C GLU A 60 -2.85 9.95 4.46
N LEU A 61 -1.60 10.00 3.99
CA LEU A 61 -0.47 9.24 4.55
C LEU A 61 -0.29 9.52 6.04
N HIS A 62 -0.17 10.80 6.41
CA HIS A 62 0.06 11.20 7.79
C HIS A 62 -1.08 10.75 8.71
N TYR A 63 -2.33 11.04 8.31
CA TYR A 63 -3.51 10.64 9.07
C TYR A 63 -3.62 9.12 9.22
N LEU A 64 -3.44 8.36 8.13
CA LEU A 64 -3.55 6.91 8.16
C LEU A 64 -2.44 6.30 9.01
N ALA A 65 -1.22 6.82 8.94
CA ALA A 65 -0.10 6.28 9.68
C ALA A 65 -0.26 6.42 11.21
N GLU A 66 -0.74 7.57 11.68
CA GLU A 66 -1.07 7.76 13.11
C GLU A 66 -2.16 6.78 13.56
N GLN A 67 -3.23 6.65 12.77
CA GLN A 67 -4.34 5.77 13.09
C GLN A 67 -3.96 4.29 13.03
N LEU A 68 -3.13 3.88 12.07
CA LEU A 68 -2.63 2.51 11.96
C LEU A 68 -1.73 2.17 13.15
N ALA A 69 -0.78 3.04 13.49
CA ALA A 69 0.11 2.82 14.64
C ALA A 69 -0.70 2.57 15.92
N ASP A 70 -1.70 3.41 16.21
CA ASP A 70 -2.57 3.24 17.37
C ASP A 70 -3.44 1.96 17.26
N THR A 71 -4.07 1.73 16.11
CA THR A 71 -5.02 0.61 15.94
C THR A 71 -4.33 -0.75 15.98
N PHE A 72 -3.12 -0.87 15.40
CA PHE A 72 -2.32 -2.10 15.41
C PHE A 72 -1.86 -2.53 16.80
N THR A 73 -1.67 -1.58 17.73
CA THR A 73 -1.37 -1.93 19.13
C THR A 73 -2.56 -2.51 19.88
N LYS A 74 -3.79 -2.24 19.40
CA LYS A 74 -5.05 -2.67 19.99
C LYS A 74 -5.62 -3.94 19.34
N ALA A 75 -5.17 -4.26 18.13
CA ALA A 75 -5.65 -5.40 17.36
C ALA A 75 -5.26 -6.72 18.03
N GLY A 76 -6.24 -7.62 18.18
CA GLY A 76 -6.03 -9.01 18.57
C GLY A 76 -5.62 -9.88 17.38
N SER A 77 -5.27 -11.13 17.66
CA SER A 77 -4.80 -12.12 16.67
C SER A 77 -5.84 -12.54 15.63
N ARG A 78 -7.02 -11.91 15.58
CA ARG A 78 -8.10 -12.20 14.61
C ARG A 78 -8.69 -10.95 13.99
N ASP A 79 -8.16 -9.78 14.35
CA ASP A 79 -8.74 -8.52 13.95
C ASP A 79 -8.12 -8.05 12.63
N TRP A 80 -9.00 -7.64 11.73
CA TRP A 80 -8.69 -6.86 10.56
C TRP A 80 -8.72 -5.40 10.95
N ILE A 81 -7.73 -4.65 10.48
CA ILE A 81 -7.68 -3.21 10.68
C ILE A 81 -8.25 -2.55 9.45
N VAL A 82 -9.52 -2.17 9.55
CA VAL A 82 -10.30 -1.70 8.41
C VAL A 82 -10.41 -0.18 8.44
N PHE A 83 -10.23 0.44 7.28
CA PHE A 83 -10.46 1.87 7.15
C PHE A 83 -11.36 2.21 5.97
N TYR A 84 -11.96 3.39 6.09
CA TYR A 84 -12.83 3.99 5.10
C TYR A 84 -12.49 5.48 5.04
N LEU A 85 -12.21 5.97 3.84
CA LEU A 85 -12.09 7.37 3.50
C LEU A 85 -13.16 7.69 2.47
N GLY A 86 -14.01 8.67 2.77
CA GLY A 86 -15.01 9.19 1.85
C GLY A 86 -14.81 10.68 1.70
N LEU A 87 -14.29 11.11 0.56
CA LEU A 87 -13.95 12.49 0.29
C LEU A 87 -14.91 13.09 -0.75
N PRO A 88 -15.34 14.35 -0.59
CA PRO A 88 -16.11 15.01 -1.64
C PRO A 88 -15.26 15.18 -2.90
N HIS A 89 -15.86 14.92 -4.06
CA HIS A 89 -15.24 15.09 -5.37
C HIS A 89 -15.87 16.29 -6.11
N GLU A 90 -15.11 16.95 -6.97
CA GLU A 90 -15.53 18.14 -7.73
C GLU A 90 -16.78 17.91 -8.60
N THR A 91 -17.03 16.67 -9.02
CA THR A 91 -18.21 16.27 -9.79
C THR A 91 -19.49 16.16 -8.95
N GLY A 92 -19.42 16.40 -7.64
CA GLY A 92 -20.51 16.17 -6.69
C GLY A 92 -20.62 14.71 -6.23
N ALA A 93 -19.76 13.82 -6.72
CA ALA A 93 -19.63 12.45 -6.22
C ALA A 93 -18.86 12.40 -4.89
N THR A 94 -18.96 11.27 -4.18
CA THR A 94 -18.05 10.92 -3.08
C THR A 94 -17.00 9.95 -3.61
N GLU A 95 -15.72 10.32 -3.51
CA GLU A 95 -14.59 9.43 -3.75
C GLU A 95 -14.36 8.55 -2.53
N ILE A 96 -14.40 7.24 -2.72
CA ILE A 96 -14.29 6.25 -1.64
C ILE A 96 -13.03 5.41 -1.80
N THR A 97 -12.24 5.38 -0.73
CA THR A 97 -11.13 4.44 -0.56
C THR A 97 -11.38 3.63 0.72
N SER A 98 -11.48 2.31 0.60
CA SER A 98 -11.74 1.42 1.72
C SER A 98 -10.93 0.15 1.59
N GLU A 99 -10.21 -0.14 2.66
CA GLU A 99 -9.15 -1.14 2.64
C GLU A 99 -9.02 -1.79 4.02
N ALA A 100 -8.28 -2.89 4.09
CA ALA A 100 -7.95 -3.55 5.34
C ALA A 100 -6.49 -3.92 5.42
N PHE A 101 -5.95 -3.87 6.64
CA PHE A 101 -4.65 -4.41 6.97
C PHE A 101 -4.77 -5.58 7.94
N PHE A 102 -3.90 -6.57 7.78
CA PHE A 102 -3.64 -7.60 8.78
C PHE A 102 -2.18 -8.05 8.67
N VAL A 103 -1.65 -8.74 9.68
CA VAL A 103 -0.27 -9.24 9.67
C VAL A 103 -0.27 -10.74 9.88
N GLU A 104 0.42 -11.48 9.01
CA GLU A 104 0.69 -12.90 9.18
C GLU A 104 2.21 -13.11 9.22
N GLU A 105 2.68 -13.86 10.21
CA GLU A 105 4.10 -14.10 10.48
C GLU A 105 4.89 -12.80 10.64
N THR A 106 5.48 -12.29 9.55
CA THR A 106 6.23 -11.03 9.47
C THR A 106 5.85 -10.18 8.24
N ARG A 107 4.66 -10.39 7.70
CA ARG A 107 4.17 -9.75 6.48
C ARG A 107 2.93 -8.92 6.78
N ILE A 108 2.90 -7.69 6.31
CA ILE A 108 1.70 -6.85 6.29
C ILE A 108 0.93 -7.20 5.03
N HIS A 109 -0.35 -7.51 5.18
CA HIS A 109 -1.24 -7.74 4.08
C HIS A 109 -2.19 -6.55 4.00
N LEU A 110 -2.29 -5.95 2.82
CA LEU A 110 -3.18 -4.85 2.51
C LEU A 110 -4.22 -5.30 1.49
N LEU A 111 -5.49 -5.21 1.85
CA LEU A 111 -6.61 -5.52 0.98
C LEU A 111 -7.25 -4.22 0.47
N PHE A 112 -7.25 -4.00 -0.84
CA PHE A 112 -8.00 -2.94 -1.49
C PHE A 112 -9.40 -3.45 -1.90
N ALA A 113 -10.44 -2.97 -1.22
CA ALA A 113 -11.83 -3.26 -1.56
C ALA A 113 -12.40 -2.20 -2.50
N ASN A 114 -12.19 -0.92 -2.17
CA ASN A 114 -12.52 0.21 -3.03
C ASN A 114 -11.33 1.17 -3.05
N PHE A 115 -10.89 1.60 -4.23
CA PHE A 115 -9.81 2.57 -4.36
C PHE A 115 -10.27 3.70 -5.26
N ARG A 116 -10.30 4.93 -4.72
CA ARG A 116 -10.79 6.15 -5.38
C ARG A 116 -12.07 5.92 -6.20
N HIS A 117 -12.98 5.13 -5.64
CA HIS A 117 -14.22 4.76 -6.32
C HIS A 117 -15.23 5.90 -6.19
N LEU A 118 -15.68 6.45 -7.31
CA LEU A 118 -16.66 7.54 -7.32
C LEU A 118 -18.08 7.01 -7.16
N VAL A 119 -18.76 7.47 -6.11
CA VAL A 119 -20.16 7.14 -5.83
C VAL A 119 -21.00 8.41 -5.87
N THR A 120 -22.04 8.42 -6.71
CA THR A 120 -22.97 9.55 -6.84
C THR A 120 -24.23 9.41 -6.00
N ILE A 121 -24.54 8.19 -5.54
CA ILE A 121 -25.75 7.90 -4.75
C ILE A 121 -25.38 7.89 -3.26
N PRO A 122 -25.89 8.82 -2.43
CA PRO A 122 -25.53 8.90 -1.00
C PRO A 122 -25.81 7.62 -0.21
N ALA A 123 -26.90 6.92 -0.54
CA ALA A 123 -27.25 5.64 0.09
C ALA A 123 -26.17 4.56 -0.16
N VAL A 124 -25.56 4.55 -1.35
CA VAL A 124 -24.47 3.61 -1.67
C VAL A 124 -23.21 3.98 -0.87
N ALA A 125 -22.89 5.27 -0.74
CA ALA A 125 -21.76 5.72 0.08
C ALA A 125 -21.94 5.35 1.56
N GLN A 126 -23.16 5.49 2.09
CA GLN A 126 -23.50 5.07 3.44
C GLN A 126 -23.35 3.55 3.63
N GLN A 127 -23.84 2.74 2.69
CA GLN A 127 -23.68 1.28 2.73
C GLN A 127 -22.21 0.86 2.73
N LEU A 128 -21.35 1.53 1.95
CA LEU A 128 -19.91 1.27 1.91
C LEU A 128 -19.22 1.72 3.19
N LYS A 129 -19.68 2.79 3.84
CA LYS A 129 -19.18 3.17 5.16
C LYS A 129 -19.51 2.11 6.22
N GLU A 130 -20.67 1.47 6.12
CA GLU A 130 -21.10 0.40 7.03
C GLU A 130 -20.39 -0.92 6.74
N ASN A 131 -20.17 -1.23 5.45
CA ASN A 131 -19.53 -2.44 4.95
C ASN A 131 -18.36 -2.10 4.01
N PRO A 132 -17.24 -1.57 4.53
CA PRO A 132 -16.11 -1.03 3.76
C PRO A 132 -15.38 -2.07 2.92
N LEU A 133 -15.49 -3.36 3.25
CA LEU A 133 -14.88 -4.43 2.46
C LEU A 133 -15.80 -4.96 1.35
N HIS A 134 -17.03 -4.43 1.25
CA HIS A 134 -17.89 -4.68 0.10
C HIS A 134 -17.40 -3.83 -1.08
N ALA A 135 -17.05 -4.45 -2.20
CA ALA A 135 -16.64 -3.66 -3.35
C ALA A 135 -17.84 -3.17 -4.16
N ALA A 136 -17.79 -1.88 -4.46
CA ALA A 136 -18.84 -1.15 -5.14
C ALA A 136 -18.85 -1.38 -6.66
N GLY A 137 -17.80 -1.97 -7.22
CA GLY A 137 -17.69 -2.18 -8.67
C GLY A 137 -16.49 -2.99 -9.10
N ALA A 138 -16.23 -3.00 -10.42
CA ALA A 138 -15.09 -3.69 -10.99
C ALA A 138 -13.77 -3.02 -10.59
N LEU A 139 -12.76 -3.83 -10.30
CA LEU A 139 -11.40 -3.37 -10.01
C LEU A 139 -10.75 -2.86 -11.31
N VAL A 140 -10.70 -1.54 -11.45
CA VAL A 140 -10.11 -0.82 -12.59
C VAL A 140 -8.69 -0.31 -12.32
N TYR A 141 -7.98 -0.92 -11.37
CA TYR A 141 -6.61 -0.57 -11.01
C TYR A 141 -5.77 -1.82 -10.72
N GLU A 142 -4.47 -1.64 -10.83
CA GLU A 142 -3.40 -2.59 -10.53
C GLU A 142 -2.52 -1.95 -9.46
N VAL A 143 -2.22 -2.68 -8.38
CA VAL A 143 -1.29 -2.19 -7.35
C VAL A 143 0.12 -2.54 -7.79
N VAL A 144 0.98 -1.54 -7.86
CA VAL A 144 2.38 -1.67 -8.22
C VAL A 144 3.18 -1.33 -6.97
N LEU A 145 3.98 -2.28 -6.49
CA LEU A 145 4.84 -2.03 -5.36
C LEU A 145 6.26 -1.67 -5.83
N GLY A 146 6.94 -0.78 -5.10
CA GLY A 146 8.35 -0.45 -5.37
C GLY A 146 9.29 -1.66 -5.20
N THR A 147 10.55 -1.53 -5.62
CA THR A 147 11.56 -2.62 -5.66
C THR A 147 11.80 -3.36 -4.34
N SER A 148 11.40 -2.79 -3.20
CA SER A 148 11.56 -3.38 -1.85
C SER A 148 10.33 -4.16 -1.37
N LEU A 149 9.28 -4.25 -2.19
CA LEU A 149 8.00 -4.84 -1.82
C LEU A 149 7.57 -5.87 -2.87
N THR A 150 7.13 -7.05 -2.42
CA THR A 150 6.79 -8.15 -3.34
C THR A 150 5.28 -8.41 -3.32
N VAL A 151 4.62 -8.23 -4.46
CA VAL A 151 3.21 -8.67 -4.64
C VAL A 151 3.21 -10.20 -4.76
N LEU A 152 2.90 -10.90 -3.67
CA LEU A 152 3.00 -12.37 -3.63
C LEU A 152 1.77 -13.10 -4.18
N THR A 153 0.60 -12.46 -4.26
CA THR A 153 -0.59 -13.10 -4.85
C THR A 153 -1.60 -12.09 -5.37
N GLU A 154 -2.23 -12.40 -6.51
CA GLU A 154 -3.41 -11.72 -7.04
C GLU A 154 -4.56 -12.74 -7.02
N ASN A 155 -5.14 -13.10 -5.85
CA ASN A 155 -6.29 -14.02 -5.85
C ASN A 155 -7.29 -13.92 -4.68
N ARG A 156 -8.53 -13.58 -5.08
CA ARG A 156 -9.84 -14.17 -4.74
C ARG A 156 -10.09 -14.64 -3.30
N TRP A 157 -10.04 -13.73 -2.33
CA TRP A 157 -10.67 -13.98 -1.03
C TRP A 157 -12.20 -13.79 -1.08
N ALA A 158 -12.87 -14.51 -1.98
CA ALA A 158 -14.29 -14.84 -1.88
C ALA A 158 -14.68 -15.87 -2.95
N LEU A 159 -15.23 -16.99 -2.51
CA LEU A 159 -16.07 -17.90 -3.30
C LEU A 159 -17.44 -17.27 -3.63
N SER A 160 -17.52 -15.95 -3.83
CA SER A 160 -18.68 -15.27 -4.39
C SER A 160 -18.24 -14.53 -5.65
N LYS A 161 -18.92 -14.77 -6.76
CA LYS A 161 -18.79 -13.91 -7.94
C LYS A 161 -19.39 -12.54 -7.61
N PRO A 162 -18.75 -11.43 -8.02
CA PRO A 162 -17.43 -11.32 -8.65
C PRO A 162 -16.29 -11.27 -7.60
N PRO A 163 -15.01 -11.41 -8.00
CA PRO A 163 -13.88 -11.24 -7.08
C PRO A 163 -13.71 -9.75 -6.78
N LEU A 164 -14.12 -9.33 -5.58
CA LEU A 164 -14.36 -7.92 -5.26
C LEU A 164 -13.19 -7.21 -4.57
N ALA A 165 -12.18 -7.91 -4.04
CA ALA A 165 -11.06 -7.28 -3.33
C ALA A 165 -9.69 -7.83 -3.75
N ARG A 166 -8.69 -6.94 -3.87
CA ARG A 166 -7.29 -7.28 -4.14
C ARG A 166 -6.51 -7.28 -2.84
N VAL A 167 -5.93 -8.43 -2.47
CA VAL A 167 -4.95 -8.50 -1.36
C VAL A 167 -3.56 -8.30 -1.94
N VAL A 168 -2.79 -7.45 -1.30
CA VAL A 168 -1.43 -7.07 -1.64
C VAL A 168 -0.59 -7.37 -0.41
N GLU A 169 0.39 -8.27 -0.54
CA GLU A 169 1.29 -8.58 0.56
C GLU A 169 2.51 -7.65 0.51
N VAL A 170 2.95 -7.23 1.68
CA VAL A 170 4.06 -6.30 1.92
C VAL A 170 4.95 -6.98 2.95
N MET A 171 6.14 -7.41 2.55
CA MET A 171 7.10 -8.02 3.47
C MET A 171 7.85 -6.93 4.25
N ILE A 172 7.85 -7.03 5.59
CA ILE A 172 8.48 -6.05 6.51
C ILE A 172 10.01 -6.16 6.51
N ASN A 173 10.59 -7.23 5.95
CA ASN A 173 12.02 -7.53 6.09
C ASN A 173 12.96 -6.43 5.56
N GLU A 174 12.46 -5.52 4.71
CA GLU A 174 13.19 -4.37 4.19
C GLU A 174 12.35 -3.07 4.24
N ILE A 175 11.64 -2.76 5.35
CA ILE A 175 11.32 -1.33 5.57
C ILE A 175 12.65 -0.60 5.55
N PRO A 176 12.95 0.28 4.57
CA PRO A 176 14.22 0.97 4.53
C PRO A 176 14.27 1.90 5.75
N ARG A 177 14.83 1.45 6.88
CA ARG A 177 14.88 2.27 8.10
C ARG A 177 15.63 3.54 7.79
N ASP A 178 14.87 4.61 7.55
CA ASP A 178 15.33 5.76 6.82
C ASP A 178 15.89 5.45 5.42
N GLU A 179 15.52 6.28 4.44
CA GLU A 179 16.44 6.52 3.37
C GLU A 179 17.75 6.99 4.02
N GLU A 180 18.77 6.12 4.03
CA GLU A 180 20.15 6.54 3.84
C GLU A 180 20.07 7.69 2.84
N THR A 181 20.26 8.92 3.33
CA THR A 181 20.09 10.17 2.58
C THR A 181 20.52 9.96 1.13
N GLY A 182 19.81 10.50 0.12
CA GLY A 182 20.11 10.20 -1.30
C GLY A 182 21.60 10.28 -1.68
N LEU A 183 22.43 10.97 -0.90
CA LEU A 183 23.88 10.87 -0.86
C LEU A 183 24.45 9.47 -0.56
N GLU A 184 24.14 8.84 0.57
CA GLU A 184 24.65 7.52 0.96
C GLU A 184 24.21 6.41 -0.01
N ALA A 185 22.95 6.42 -0.44
CA ALA A 185 22.46 5.49 -1.46
C ALA A 185 23.21 5.65 -2.80
N LYS A 186 23.49 6.90 -3.19
CA LYS A 186 24.28 7.24 -4.38
C LYS A 186 25.75 6.82 -4.22
N LEU A 187 26.35 7.01 -3.04
CA LEU A 187 27.72 6.57 -2.73
C LEU A 187 27.84 5.05 -2.74
N ARG A 188 26.87 4.32 -2.21
CA ARG A 188 26.82 2.86 -2.23
C ARG A 188 26.67 2.32 -3.66
N THR A 189 25.83 2.94 -4.48
CA THR A 189 25.67 2.60 -5.90
C THR A 189 26.97 2.83 -6.67
N LEU A 190 27.65 3.96 -6.46
CA LEU A 190 28.95 4.23 -7.05
C LEU A 190 30.00 3.19 -6.63
N LYS A 191 30.01 2.80 -5.35
CA LYS A 191 30.93 1.77 -4.84
C LYS A 191 30.70 0.41 -5.49
N ARG A 192 29.44 0.03 -5.72
CA ARG A 192 29.08 -1.21 -6.43
C ARG A 192 29.53 -1.19 -7.89
N LEU A 193 29.22 -0.11 -8.62
CA LEU A 193 29.60 0.02 -10.03
C LEU A 193 31.12 -0.04 -10.23
N HIS A 194 31.89 0.50 -9.28
CA HIS A 194 33.36 0.40 -9.29
C HIS A 194 33.84 -1.03 -9.04
N ALA A 195 33.26 -1.73 -8.04
CA ALA A 195 33.58 -3.12 -7.75
C ALA A 195 33.26 -4.08 -8.91
N GLU A 196 32.24 -3.76 -9.70
CA GLU A 196 31.84 -4.50 -10.92
C GLU A 196 32.67 -4.12 -12.16
N GLY A 197 33.60 -3.17 -12.05
CA GLY A 197 34.43 -2.70 -13.17
C GLY A 197 33.67 -1.91 -14.24
N LEU A 198 32.45 -1.47 -13.93
CA LEU A 198 31.59 -0.70 -14.84
C LEU A 198 31.97 0.78 -14.93
N ILE A 199 32.75 1.27 -13.95
CA ILE A 199 33.34 2.60 -13.93
C ILE A 199 34.81 2.52 -13.51
N SER A 200 35.66 3.39 -14.05
CA SER A 200 37.06 3.48 -13.63
C SER A 200 37.21 4.17 -12.26
N GLU A 201 38.35 3.97 -11.59
CA GLU A 201 38.67 4.63 -10.32
C GLU A 201 38.55 6.17 -10.44
N ASP A 202 39.03 6.76 -11.53
CA ASP A 202 38.91 8.20 -11.79
C ASP A 202 37.45 8.67 -11.91
N GLN A 203 36.59 7.86 -12.55
CA GLN A 203 35.16 8.14 -12.68
C GLN A 203 34.44 7.98 -11.33
N TYR A 204 34.87 7.02 -10.51
CA TYR A 204 34.34 6.82 -9.17
C TYR A 204 34.65 8.01 -8.27
N GLN A 205 35.91 8.46 -8.20
CA GLN A 205 36.30 9.59 -7.36
C GLN A 205 35.60 10.88 -7.76
N ARG A 206 35.51 11.18 -9.06
CA ARG A 206 34.83 12.38 -9.56
C ARG A 206 33.34 12.40 -9.20
N LYS A 207 32.62 11.29 -9.43
CA LYS A 207 31.18 11.19 -9.11
C LYS A 207 30.91 11.20 -7.61
N ARG A 208 31.84 10.67 -6.80
CA ARG A 208 31.78 10.73 -5.34
C ARG A 208 31.93 12.16 -4.84
N GLU A 209 32.89 12.91 -5.35
CA GLU A 209 33.07 14.33 -5.01
C GLU A 209 31.89 15.20 -5.45
N GLU A 210 31.37 15.00 -6.66
CA GLU A 210 30.17 15.70 -7.15
C GLU A 210 28.96 15.44 -6.26
N SER A 211 28.84 14.22 -5.72
CA SER A 211 27.75 13.88 -4.79
C SER A 211 27.92 14.56 -3.44
N LEU A 212 29.16 14.70 -2.94
CA LEU A 212 29.46 15.39 -1.67
C LEU A 212 29.35 16.92 -1.77
N LYS A 213 29.57 17.50 -2.95
CA LYS A 213 29.47 18.96 -3.19
C LYS A 213 28.06 19.46 -3.49
N ALA A 214 27.10 18.57 -3.72
CA ALA A 214 25.71 18.91 -4.02
C ALA A 214 24.83 19.09 -2.75
N LEU A 215 25.47 19.24 -1.58
CA LEU A 215 24.90 19.70 -0.31
C LEU A 215 24.86 21.23 -0.27
#